data_AF-A0A3M8FVR5-F1
#
_entry.id   AF-A0A3M8FVR5-F1
#
_cell.length_a   1.000
_cell.length_b   1.000
_cell.length_c   1.000
_cell.angle_alpha   90.00
_cell.angle_beta   90.00
_cell.angle_gamma   90.00
#
_symmetry.space_group_name_H-M   'P 1'
#
loop_
_entity.id
_entity.type
_entity.pdbx_description
1 polymer ?
#
loop_
_entity_poly.entity_id
_entity_poly.type
_entity_poly.pdbx_seq_one_letter_code
_entity_poly.pdbx_strand_id
1 'polypeptide(L)' 'MRAETMLAELNRLRKDIDEDPTDIEWLVLHHAFCFISYKMGDFQAYLDEEAGKGSFDEFED' A
#
# COMPACT_ATOMS: atom_id res chain seq x y z
N MET A 1 -4.41 -4.92 -10.98
CA MET A 1 -3.96 -4.75 -9.56
C MET A 1 -5.12 -4.55 -8.56
N ARG A 2 -5.10 -5.23 -7.39
CA ARG A 2 -6.12 -5.09 -6.32
C ARG A 2 -5.60 -4.30 -5.11
N ALA A 3 -6.42 -3.42 -4.54
CA ALA A 3 -6.08 -2.66 -3.34
C ALA A 3 -5.75 -3.56 -2.15
N GLU A 4 -6.46 -4.68 -1.98
CA GLU A 4 -6.20 -5.64 -0.90
C GLU A 4 -4.81 -6.27 -1.03
N THR A 5 -4.36 -6.58 -2.25
CA THR A 5 -3.01 -7.13 -2.51
C THR A 5 -1.94 -6.11 -2.13
N MET A 6 -2.09 -4.86 -2.56
CA MET A 6 -1.14 -3.78 -2.25
C MET A 6 -1.10 -3.48 -0.75
N LEU A 7 -2.25 -3.47 -0.08
CA LEU A 7 -2.32 -3.26 1.38
C LEU A 7 -1.72 -4.43 2.16
N ALA A 8 -1.87 -5.66 1.68
CA ALA A 8 -1.26 -6.83 2.30
C ALA A 8 0.28 -6.73 2.25
N GLU A 9 0.85 -6.35 1.11
CA GLU A 9 2.30 -6.14 0.98
C GLU A 9 2.78 -4.93 1.79
N LEU A 10 2.04 -3.82 1.82
CA LEU A 10 2.37 -2.68 2.67
C LEU A 10 2.39 -3.07 4.17
N ASN A 11 1.44 -3.90 4.61
CA ASN A 11 1.43 -4.40 5.99
C ASN A 11 2.58 -5.38 6.25
N ARG A 12 2.99 -6.18 5.26
CA ARG A 12 4.18 -7.04 5.36
C ARG A 12 5.42 -6.17 5.56
N LEU A 13 5.62 -5.15 4.72
CA LEU A 13 6.73 -4.19 4.85
C LEU A 13 6.72 -3.47 6.20
N ARG A 14 5.55 -3.05 6.70
CA ARG A 14 5.42 -2.45 8.03
C ARG A 14 5.85 -3.40 9.16
N LYS A 15 5.66 -4.71 8.98
CA LYS A 15 6.03 -5.75 9.96
C LYS A 15 7.46 -6.26 9.80
N ASP A 16 8.14 -5.91 8.71
CA ASP A 16 9.56 -6.26 8.49
C ASP A 16 10.48 -5.37 9.35
N ILE A 17 9.98 -4.28 9.90
CA ILE A 17 10.69 -3.37 10.83
C ILE A 17 10.11 -3.47 12.24
N ASP A 18 10.89 -3.02 13.23
CA ASP A 18 10.46 -3.02 14.63
C ASP A 18 9.26 -2.09 14.82
N GLU A 19 8.29 -2.51 15.65
CA GLU A 19 7.13 -1.69 15.99
C GLU A 19 7.47 -0.61 17.03
N ASP A 20 8.40 0.28 16.67
CA ASP A 20 8.89 1.38 17.49
C ASP A 20 8.17 2.70 17.16
N PRO A 21 7.32 3.24 18.06
CA PRO A 21 6.63 4.51 17.85
C PRO A 21 7.54 5.74 17.89
N THR A 22 8.83 5.57 18.17
CA THR A 22 9.85 6.62 18.09
C THR A 22 10.65 6.59 16.78
N ASP A 23 10.54 5.51 16.00
CA ASP A 23 11.16 5.38 14.69
C ASP A 23 10.28 6.00 13.60
N ILE A 24 10.87 6.90 12.81
CA ILE A 24 10.19 7.57 11.71
C ILE A 24 9.83 6.59 10.58
N GLU A 25 10.64 5.56 10.35
CA GLU A 25 10.35 4.55 9.33
C GLU A 25 9.08 3.77 9.68
N TRP A 26 8.95 3.36 10.94
CA TRP A 26 7.73 2.74 11.45
C TRP A 26 6.54 3.67 11.42
N LEU A 27 6.69 4.92 11.88
CA LEU A 27 5.59 5.91 11.87
C LEU A 27 5.05 6.13 10.45
N VAL A 28 5.93 6.23 9.44
CA VAL A 28 5.53 6.40 8.03
C VAL A 28 4.73 5.20 7.54
N LEU A 29 5.26 3.99 7.68
CA LEU A 29 4.56 2.79 7.20
C LEU A 29 3.26 2.52 7.97
N HIS A 30 3.26 2.75 9.28
CA HIS A 30 2.08 2.61 10.12
C HIS A 30 0.96 3.57 9.72
N HIS A 31 1.26 4.87 9.64
CA HIS A 31 0.23 5.85 9.31
C HIS A 31 -0.19 5.79 7.84
N ALA A 32 0.70 5.46 6.91
CA ALA A 32 0.34 5.20 5.52
C ALA A 32 -0.62 3.99 5.42
N PHE A 33 -0.29 2.88 6.07
CA PHE A 33 -1.16 1.69 6.10
C PHE A 33 -2.54 2.03 6.68
N CYS A 34 -2.60 2.71 7.83
CA CYS A 34 -3.86 3.10 8.46
C CYS A 34 -4.70 4.03 7.56
N PHE A 35 -4.07 5.05 6.96
CA PHE A 35 -4.76 6.00 6.09
C PHE A 35 -5.30 5.33 4.82
N ILE A 36 -4.46 4.55 4.12
CA ILE A 36 -4.84 3.88 2.87
C ILE A 36 -5.92 2.83 3.16
N SER A 37 -5.84 2.10 4.28
CA SER A 37 -6.88 1.15 4.70
C SER A 37 -8.23 1.84 4.95
N TYR A 38 -8.22 3.04 5.53
CA TYR A 38 -9.42 3.86 5.69
C TYR A 38 -9.96 4.40 4.35
N LYS A 39 -9.06 4.69 3.42
CA LYS A 39 -9.35 5.22 2.07
C LYS A 39 -9.33 4.15 0.97
N MET A 40 -9.67 2.91 1.31
CA MET A 40 -9.51 1.77 0.39
C MET A 40 -10.25 1.95 -0.95
N GLY A 41 -11.43 2.58 -0.95
CA GLY A 41 -12.17 2.88 -2.18
C GLY A 41 -11.45 3.89 -3.08
N ASP A 42 -10.95 4.99 -2.50
CA ASP A 42 -10.16 6.00 -3.23
C ASP A 42 -8.86 5.37 -3.77
N PHE A 43 -8.23 4.49 -3.00
CA PHE A 43 -7.02 3.78 -3.41
C PHE A 43 -7.28 2.77 -4.55
N GLN A 44 -8.37 2.00 -4.49
CA GLN A 44 -8.75 1.11 -5.60
C GLN A 44 -8.99 1.90 -6.89
N ALA A 45 -9.69 3.04 -6.82
CA ALA A 45 -9.93 3.88 -7.98
C ALA A 45 -8.62 4.40 -8.61
N TYR A 46 -7.65 4.80 -7.78
CA TYR A 46 -6.31 5.17 -8.26
C TYR A 46 -5.60 3.98 -8.95
N LEU A 47 -5.62 2.79 -8.34
CA LEU A 47 -4.99 1.60 -8.94
C LEU A 47 -5.65 1.21 -10.26
N ASP A 48 -6.96 1.38 -10.40
CA ASP A 48 -7.67 1.12 -11.65
C ASP A 48 -7.25 2.12 -12.76
N GLU A 49 -7.08 3.40 -12.40
CA GLU A 49 -6.56 4.43 -13.33
C GLU A 49 -5.14 4.09 -13.80
N GLU A 50 -4.27 3.69 -12.88
CA GLU A 50 -2.89 3.29 -13.18
C GLU A 50 -2.82 2.00 -14.01
N ALA A 51 -3.71 1.04 -13.75
CA ALA A 51 -3.83 -0.15 -14.59
C ALA A 51 -4.21 0.22 -16.03
N GLY A 52 -5.12 1.18 -16.20
CA GLY A 52 -5.48 1.70 -17.53
C GLY A 52 -4.34 2.41 -18.27
N LYS A 53 -3.28 2.83 -17.56
CA LYS A 53 -2.05 3.41 -18.11
C LYS A 53 -0.96 2.37 -18.39
N GLY A 54 -1.20 1.10 -18.07
CA GLY A 54 -0.22 0.03 -18.21
C GLY A 54 0.83 -0.03 -17.10
N SER A 55 0.61 0.66 -15.97
CA SER A 55 1.58 0.72 -14.85
C SER A 55 1.88 -0.66 -14.21
N PHE A 56 1.11 -1.70 -14.56
CA PHE A 56 1.28 -3.06 -14.03
C PHE A 56 1.54 -4.10 -15.11
N ASP A 57 1.68 -3.73 -16.39
CA ASP A 57 1.81 -4.68 -17.50
C ASP A 57 3.01 -5.63 -17.30
N GLU A 58 4.18 -5.09 -16.93
CA GLU A 58 5.38 -5.89 -16.66
C GLU A 58 5.24 -6.85 -15.46
N PHE A 59 4.31 -6.57 -14.54
CA PHE A 59 4.05 -7.44 -13.38
C PHE A 59 3.03 -8.54 -13.71
N GLU A 60 2.13 -8.29 -14.67
CA GLU A 60 1.07 -9.20 -15.07
C GLU A 60 1.47 -10.14 -16.23
N ASP A 61 2.60 -9.87 -16.90
CA ASP A 61 3.29 -10.74 -17.90
C ASP A 61 3.98 -11.99 -17.28
#